data_AF-A0A3S3RBT0-F1
#
_entry.id   AF-A0A3S3RBT0-F1
#
_cell.length_a   1.000
_cell.length_b   1.000
_cell.length_c   1.000
_cell.angle_alpha   90.00
_cell.angle_beta   90.00
_cell.angle_gamma   90.00
#
_symmetry.space_group_name_H-M   'P 1'
#
loop_
_entity.id
_entity.type
_entity.pdbx_description
1 polymer ?
#
loop_
_entity_poly.entity_id
_entity_poly.type
_entity_poly.pdbx_seq_one_letter_code
_entity_poly.pdbx_strand_id
1 'polypeptide(L)'
;MADEMLEELRQIRKLLEPKPAPPPPPPPKGLINEFKEFIKNYKVMGLAVAFILGLYLGALTQSLVKDILMPLIGLALPGMSDLATLEVAVGSQIFRVGNFLVAVITFIIVAFVIFVLVKITKRIGIE
;
A
#
# COMPACT_ATOMS: atom_id res chain seq x y z
N MET A 1 13.04 67.99 -2.41
CA MET A 1 13.33 66.85 -3.30
C MET A 1 14.20 65.80 -2.63
N ALA A 2 15.43 66.09 -2.18
CA ALA A 2 16.27 65.07 -1.53
C ALA A 2 15.71 64.57 -0.19
N ASP A 3 15.19 65.47 0.64
CA ASP A 3 14.65 65.11 1.96
C ASP A 3 13.37 64.26 1.88
N GLU A 4 12.55 64.53 0.88
CA GLU A 4 11.28 63.84 0.60
C GLU A 4 11.52 62.38 0.16
N MET A 5 12.52 62.15 -0.70
CA MET A 5 12.94 60.78 -1.05
C MET A 5 13.49 60.02 0.17
N LEU A 6 14.21 60.70 1.07
CA LEU A 6 14.74 60.07 2.28
C LEU A 6 13.62 59.64 3.24
N GLU A 7 12.51 60.40 3.27
CA GLU A 7 11.30 60.01 4.01
C GLU A 7 10.59 58.81 3.38
N GLU A 8 10.43 58.77 2.07
CA GLU A 8 9.88 57.60 1.36
C GLU A 8 10.74 56.35 1.58
N LEU A 9 12.07 56.47 1.52
CA LEU A 9 12.98 55.35 1.76
C LEU A 9 12.91 54.85 3.21
N ARG A 10 12.72 55.75 4.19
CA ARG A 10 12.48 55.34 5.58
C ARG A 10 11.14 54.64 5.75
N GLN A 11 10.10 55.08 5.06
CA GLN A 11 8.78 54.47 5.11
C GLN A 11 8.78 53.10 4.45
N ILE A 12 9.46 52.97 3.30
CA ILE A 12 9.73 51.69 2.63
C ILE A 12 10.51 50.77 3.57
N ARG A 13 11.56 51.24 4.24
CA ARG A 13 12.31 50.42 5.22
C ARG A 13 11.42 49.89 6.33
N LYS A 14 10.51 50.70 6.88
CA LYS A 14 9.56 50.26 7.92
C LYS A 14 8.49 49.29 7.40
N LEU A 15 8.09 49.39 6.13
CA LEU A 15 7.16 48.47 5.49
C LEU A 15 7.84 47.17 5.03
N LEU A 16 9.15 47.22 4.79
CA LEU A 16 9.99 46.09 4.44
C LEU A 16 10.63 45.42 5.66
N GLU A 17 10.54 46.03 6.85
CA GLU A 17 10.76 45.31 8.11
C GLU A 17 9.73 44.19 8.17
N PRO A 18 10.15 42.91 8.06
CA PRO A 18 9.21 41.81 8.04
C PRO A 18 8.42 41.86 9.34
N LYS A 19 7.08 41.98 9.23
CA LYS A 19 6.18 41.89 10.39
C LYS A 19 6.67 40.71 11.24
N PRO A 20 6.90 40.91 12.56
CA PRO A 20 7.39 39.86 13.44
C PRO A 20 6.61 38.57 13.18
N ALA A 21 7.32 37.47 12.91
CA ALA A 21 6.68 36.19 12.61
C ALA A 21 5.63 35.91 13.71
N PRO A 22 4.38 35.56 13.36
CA PRO A 22 3.38 35.20 14.35
C PRO A 22 3.98 34.20 15.33
N PRO A 23 3.77 34.35 16.65
CA PRO A 23 4.26 33.38 17.61
C PRO A 23 3.81 31.98 17.19
N PRO A 24 4.69 30.96 17.27
CA PRO A 24 4.33 29.61 16.89
C PRO A 24 3.04 29.20 17.62
N PRO A 25 2.12 28.50 16.95
CA PRO A 25 0.91 28.00 17.59
C PRO A 25 1.28 27.28 18.89
N PRO A 26 0.54 27.49 20.00
CA PRO A 26 0.82 26.79 21.24
C PRO A 26 0.83 25.28 20.98
N PRO A 27 1.79 24.54 21.55
CA PRO A 27 1.89 23.11 21.33
C PRO A 27 0.56 22.43 21.73
N PRO A 28 0.12 21.42 20.97
CA PRO A 28 -1.11 20.69 21.28
C PRO A 28 -1.06 20.21 22.73
N LYS A 29 -2.10 20.53 23.51
CA LYS A 29 -2.17 20.06 24.90
C LYS A 29 -2.57 18.58 24.93
N GLY A 30 -1.65 17.73 25.38
CA GLY A 30 -1.91 16.32 25.72
C GLY A 30 -1.66 15.33 24.58
N LEU A 31 -1.28 14.11 24.99
CA LEU A 31 -0.85 13.01 24.11
C LEU A 31 -1.80 12.71 22.94
N ILE A 32 -3.11 12.81 23.13
CA ILE A 32 -4.10 12.55 22.06
C ILE A 32 -4.01 13.60 20.95
N ASN A 33 -3.79 14.88 21.30
CA ASN A 33 -3.68 15.95 20.33
C ASN A 33 -2.33 15.88 19.60
N GLU A 34 -1.24 15.57 20.32
CA GLU A 34 0.08 15.29 19.74
C GLU A 34 0.02 14.11 18.76
N PHE A 35 -0.71 13.04 19.10
CA PHE A 35 -0.89 11.87 18.25
C PHE A 35 -1.70 12.18 16.99
N LYS A 36 -2.80 12.94 17.11
CA LYS A 36 -3.57 13.40 15.94
C LYS A 36 -2.71 14.24 15.00
N GLU A 37 -1.91 15.14 15.57
CA GLU A 37 -1.01 16.00 14.79
C GLU A 37 0.12 15.20 14.15
N PHE A 38 0.64 14.18 14.83
CA PHE A 38 1.55 13.19 14.26
C PHE A 38 0.93 12.47 13.05
N ILE A 39 -0.25 11.87 13.18
CA ILE A 39 -0.90 11.18 12.05
C ILE A 39 -1.12 12.13 10.87
N LYS A 40 -1.48 13.40 11.13
CA LYS A 40 -1.68 14.42 10.11
C LYS A 40 -0.37 14.84 9.42
N ASN A 41 0.66 15.15 10.20
CA ASN A 41 1.95 15.65 9.70
C ASN A 41 2.72 14.58 8.93
N TYR A 42 2.64 13.32 9.37
CA TYR A 42 3.34 12.19 8.74
C TYR A 42 2.51 11.46 7.68
N LYS A 43 1.32 11.96 7.31
CA LYS A 43 0.42 11.36 6.30
C LYS A 43 0.13 9.87 6.52
N VAL A 44 0.21 9.39 7.76
CA VAL A 44 0.11 7.95 8.12
C VAL A 44 -1.27 7.39 7.77
N MET A 45 -2.31 8.23 7.80
CA MET A 45 -3.67 7.81 7.49
C MET A 45 -3.81 7.24 6.07
N GLY A 46 -3.16 7.85 5.07
CA GLY A 46 -3.21 7.36 3.69
C GLY A 46 -2.49 6.02 3.54
N LEU A 47 -1.35 5.85 4.21
CA LEU A 47 -0.61 4.60 4.23
C LEU A 47 -1.41 3.47 4.93
N ALA A 48 -2.07 3.77 6.05
CA ALA A 48 -2.90 2.81 6.75
C ALA A 48 -4.08 2.32 5.88
N VAL A 49 -4.78 3.24 5.19
CA VAL A 49 -5.89 2.89 4.29
C VAL A 49 -5.40 2.04 3.12
N ALA A 50 -4.31 2.44 2.47
CA ALA A 50 -3.74 1.68 1.35
C ALA A 50 -3.29 0.28 1.77
N PHE A 51 -2.65 0.15 2.94
CA PHE A 51 -2.19 -1.13 3.46
C PHE A 51 -3.37 -2.06 3.79
N ILE A 52 -4.38 -1.57 4.51
CA ILE A 52 -5.57 -2.35 4.86
C ILE A 52 -6.30 -2.80 3.59
N LEU A 53 -6.54 -1.90 2.63
CA LEU A 53 -7.14 -2.26 1.35
C LEU A 53 -6.31 -3.30 0.59
N GLY A 54 -4.99 -3.16 0.59
CA GLY A 54 -4.06 -4.13 -0.01
C GLY A 54 -4.17 -5.52 0.63
N LEU A 55 -4.23 -5.59 1.96
CA LEU A 55 -4.41 -6.85 2.69
C LEU A 55 -5.73 -7.54 2.33
N TYR A 56 -6.84 -6.80 2.37
CA TYR A 56 -8.16 -7.36 2.06
C TYR A 56 -8.31 -7.74 0.59
N LEU A 57 -7.76 -6.95 -0.33
CA LEU A 57 -7.76 -7.27 -1.77
C LEU A 57 -6.93 -8.53 -2.05
N GLY A 58 -5.78 -8.67 -1.39
CA GLY A 58 -4.97 -9.88 -1.44
C GLY A 58 -5.73 -11.11 -0.95
N ALA A 59 -6.37 -11.01 0.21
CA ALA A 59 -7.19 -12.08 0.77
C ALA A 59 -8.37 -12.48 -0.13
N LEU A 60 -9.07 -11.49 -0.71
CA LEU A 60 -10.17 -11.73 -1.66
C LEU A 60 -9.69 -12.46 -2.91
N THR A 61 -8.57 -12.03 -3.48
CA THR A 61 -7.96 -12.68 -4.63
C THR A 61 -7.53 -14.10 -4.30
N GLN A 62 -6.94 -14.31 -3.12
CA GLN A 62 -6.53 -15.64 -2.68
C GLN A 62 -7.73 -16.57 -2.49
N SER A 63 -8.85 -16.09 -1.95
CA SER A 63 -10.08 -16.87 -1.83
C SER A 63 -10.65 -17.23 -3.21
N LEU A 64 -10.68 -16.30 -4.16
CA LEU A 64 -11.10 -16.59 -5.54
C LEU A 64 -10.25 -17.72 -6.15
N VAL A 65 -8.93 -17.70 -5.97
CA VAL A 65 -8.09 -18.77 -6.52
C VAL A 65 -8.26 -20.07 -5.74
N LYS A 66 -8.17 -20.03 -4.43
CA LYS A 66 -8.18 -21.24 -3.58
C LYS A 66 -9.54 -21.92 -3.55
N ASP A 67 -10.62 -21.16 -3.48
CA ASP A 67 -11.95 -21.68 -3.19
C ASP A 67 -12.77 -21.87 -4.47
N ILE A 68 -12.42 -21.20 -5.58
CA ILE A 68 -13.13 -21.32 -6.86
C ILE A 68 -12.22 -21.95 -7.94
N LEU A 69 -11.06 -21.36 -8.23
CA LEU A 69 -10.24 -21.85 -9.34
C LEU A 69 -9.56 -23.20 -9.06
N MET A 70 -9.00 -23.41 -7.88
CA MET A 70 -8.31 -24.65 -7.51
C MET A 70 -9.26 -25.87 -7.58
N PRO A 71 -10.51 -25.83 -7.06
CA PRO A 71 -11.47 -26.90 -7.28
C PRO A 71 -11.78 -27.14 -8.76
N LEU A 72 -11.97 -26.09 -9.56
CA LEU A 72 -12.24 -26.21 -11.01
C LEU A 72 -11.06 -26.85 -11.76
N ILE A 73 -9.84 -26.46 -11.41
CA ILE A 73 -8.61 -27.01 -11.98
C ILE A 73 -8.43 -28.46 -11.53
N GLY A 74 -8.72 -28.78 -10.27
CA GLY A 74 -8.66 -30.14 -9.76
C GLY A 74 -9.67 -31.08 -10.43
N LEU A 75 -10.84 -30.57 -10.84
CA LEU A 75 -11.80 -31.32 -11.65
C LEU A 75 -11.31 -31.50 -13.10
N ALA A 76 -10.64 -30.50 -13.68
CA ALA A 76 -10.13 -30.55 -15.04
C ALA A 76 -8.85 -31.38 -15.20
N LEU A 77 -8.03 -31.45 -14.15
CA LEU A 77 -6.77 -32.19 -14.10
C LEU A 77 -6.80 -33.21 -12.95
N PRO A 78 -7.48 -34.36 -13.14
CA PRO A 78 -7.47 -35.44 -12.16
C PRO A 78 -6.01 -35.91 -11.95
N GLY A 79 -5.48 -35.72 -10.74
CA GLY A 79 -4.09 -36.06 -10.39
C GLY A 79 -3.25 -34.88 -9.86
N MET A 80 -3.75 -33.64 -9.89
CA MET A 80 -3.04 -32.52 -9.25
C MET A 80 -2.92 -32.71 -7.73
N SER A 81 -3.87 -33.42 -7.11
CA SER A 81 -3.82 -33.87 -5.72
C SER A 81 -2.63 -34.80 -5.44
N ASP A 82 -2.23 -35.61 -6.42
CA ASP A 82 -1.12 -36.55 -6.33
C ASP A 82 0.24 -35.85 -6.50
N LEU A 83 0.26 -34.63 -7.05
CA LEU A 83 1.47 -33.81 -7.05
C LEU A 83 1.81 -33.34 -5.65
N ALA A 84 0.82 -33.01 -4.80
CA ALA A 84 1.05 -32.55 -3.44
C ALA A 84 1.69 -33.62 -2.53
N THR A 85 1.52 -34.90 -2.87
CA THR A 85 2.05 -36.05 -2.12
C THR A 85 3.46 -36.44 -2.56
N LEU A 86 4.05 -35.76 -3.54
CA LEU A 86 5.44 -35.97 -3.93
C LEU A 86 6.39 -35.50 -2.81
N GLU A 87 6.95 -36.48 -2.13
CA GLU A 87 7.93 -36.28 -1.07
C GLU A 87 9.24 -37.01 -1.44
N VAL A 88 10.37 -36.34 -1.24
CA VAL A 88 11.70 -36.91 -1.43
C VAL A 88 12.34 -37.03 -0.06
N ALA A 89 12.61 -38.26 0.38
CA ALA A 89 13.32 -38.51 1.63
C ALA A 89 14.83 -38.57 1.36
N VAL A 90 15.60 -37.81 2.12
CA VAL A 90 17.08 -37.88 2.12
C VAL A 90 17.53 -38.06 3.57
N GLY A 91 17.97 -39.27 3.91
CA GLY A 91 18.25 -39.65 5.30
C GLY A 91 16.98 -39.58 6.16
N SER A 92 17.05 -38.87 7.29
CA SER A 92 15.90 -38.67 8.19
C SER A 92 15.04 -37.43 7.88
N GLN A 93 15.31 -36.74 6.77
CA GLN A 93 14.61 -35.50 6.39
C GLN A 93 13.66 -35.75 5.21
N ILE A 94 12.44 -35.22 5.31
CA ILE A 94 11.39 -35.36 4.28
C ILE A 94 11.22 -34.01 3.58
N PHE A 95 11.53 -33.98 2.28
CA PHE A 95 11.34 -32.80 1.43
C PHE A 95 10.00 -32.91 0.69
N ARG A 96 9.06 -32.01 1.02
CA ARG A 96 7.70 -31.98 0.45
C ARG A 96 7.68 -31.19 -0.86
N VAL A 97 8.38 -31.69 -1.86
CA VAL A 97 8.55 -31.04 -3.18
C VAL A 97 7.21 -30.80 -3.86
N GLY A 98 6.24 -31.70 -3.64
CA GLY A 98 4.87 -31.59 -4.12
C GLY A 98 4.16 -30.31 -3.70
N ASN A 99 4.21 -29.98 -2.42
CA ASN A 99 3.62 -28.75 -1.89
C ASN A 99 4.24 -27.49 -2.50
N PHE A 100 5.55 -27.52 -2.77
CA PHE A 100 6.22 -26.40 -3.41
C PHE A 100 5.73 -26.21 -4.87
N LEU A 101 5.61 -27.29 -5.64
CA LEU A 101 5.09 -27.22 -7.01
C LEU A 101 3.64 -26.71 -7.05
N VAL A 102 2.78 -27.17 -6.13
CA VAL A 102 1.41 -26.67 -5.98
C VAL A 102 1.42 -25.17 -5.66
N ALA A 103 2.32 -24.71 -4.79
CA ALA A 103 2.46 -23.29 -4.46
C ALA A 103 2.90 -22.44 -5.67
N VAL A 104 3.84 -22.94 -6.48
CA VAL A 104 4.29 -22.27 -7.72
C VAL A 104 3.15 -22.17 -8.74
N ILE A 105 2.41 -23.27 -8.95
CA ILE A 105 1.25 -23.28 -9.86
C ILE A 105 0.19 -22.28 -9.38
N THR A 106 -0.11 -22.28 -8.07
CA THR A 106 -1.05 -21.35 -7.44
C THR A 106 -0.62 -19.90 -7.65
N PHE A 107 0.67 -19.60 -7.47
CA PHE A 107 1.22 -18.26 -7.69
C PHE A 107 1.02 -17.78 -9.14
N ILE A 108 1.30 -18.64 -10.12
CA ILE A 108 1.11 -18.32 -11.55
C ILE A 108 -0.37 -18.03 -11.85
N ILE A 109 -1.29 -18.83 -11.28
CA ILE A 109 -2.74 -18.63 -11.45
C ILE A 109 -3.17 -17.32 -10.82
N VAL A 110 -2.77 -17.03 -9.58
CA VAL A 110 -3.07 -15.75 -8.90
C VAL A 110 -2.56 -14.56 -9.72
N ALA A 111 -1.31 -14.62 -10.18
CA ALA A 111 -0.73 -13.57 -11.00
C ALA A 111 -1.52 -13.36 -12.31
N PHE A 112 -1.95 -14.43 -12.96
CA PHE A 112 -2.79 -14.35 -14.16
C PHE A 112 -4.17 -13.76 -13.88
N VAL A 113 -4.81 -14.14 -12.78
CA VAL A 113 -6.12 -13.60 -12.37
C VAL A 113 -6.02 -12.10 -12.08
N ILE A 114 -5.00 -11.68 -11.31
CA ILE A 114 -4.75 -10.26 -11.03
C ILE A 114 -4.51 -9.50 -12.34
N PHE A 115 -3.72 -10.07 -13.26
CA PHE A 115 -3.50 -9.47 -14.57
C PHE A 115 -4.81 -9.29 -15.36
N VAL A 116 -5.68 -10.30 -15.36
CA VAL A 116 -7.00 -10.19 -16.01
C VAL A 116 -7.87 -9.15 -15.34
N LEU A 117 -7.90 -9.08 -14.00
CA LEU A 117 -8.66 -8.06 -13.27
C LEU A 117 -8.18 -6.65 -13.60
N VAL A 118 -6.86 -6.39 -13.57
CA VAL A 118 -6.29 -5.09 -13.95
C VAL A 118 -6.63 -4.75 -15.40
N LYS A 119 -6.53 -5.72 -16.31
CA LYS A 119 -6.90 -5.54 -17.73
C LYS A 119 -8.38 -5.22 -17.91
N ILE A 120 -9.26 -5.82 -17.10
CA ILE A 120 -10.70 -5.54 -17.11
C ILE A 120 -10.96 -4.14 -16.56
N THR A 121 -10.38 -3.76 -15.42
CA THR A 121 -10.51 -2.42 -14.84
C THR A 121 -10.09 -1.34 -15.85
N LYS A 122 -8.96 -1.54 -16.53
CA LYS A 122 -8.48 -0.67 -17.61
C LYS A 122 -9.42 -0.63 -18.82
N ARG A 123 -10.13 -1.73 -19.12
CA ARG A 123 -11.13 -1.78 -20.21
C ARG A 123 -12.44 -1.08 -19.82
N ILE A 124 -12.81 -1.10 -18.54
CA ILE A 124 -14.05 -0.50 -18.02
C ILE A 124 -13.89 1.02 -17.78
N GLY A 125 -12.66 1.55 -17.85
CA GLY A 125 -12.41 2.99 -17.70
C GLY A 125 -12.50 3.48 -16.25
N ILE A 126 -12.29 2.57 -15.28
CA ILE A 126 -12.13 2.92 -13.86
C ILE A 126 -10.67 3.40 -13.59
N GLU A 127 -9.82 3.32 -14.62
CA GLU A 127 -8.66 4.17 -14.89
C GLU A 127 -8.70 4.62 -16.35
#